data_AF-A0A242KVG6-F1
#
_entry.id   AF-A0A242KVG6-F1
#
_cell.length_a   1.000
_cell.length_b   1.000
_cell.length_c   1.000
_cell.angle_alpha   90.00
_cell.angle_beta   90.00
_cell.angle_gamma   90.00
#
_symmetry.space_group_name_H-M   'P 1'
#
loop_
_entity.id
_entity.type
_entity.pdbx_description
1 polymer ?
#
loop_
_entity_poly.entity_id
_entity_poly.type
_entity_poly.pdbx_seq_one_letter_code
_entity_poly.pdbx_strand_id
1 'polypeptide(L)' 'MATITVRVTEDEKKFLDEMAKFEGKSLSELLKTKTLDALEDTYDAKIGDLAYEEYLKDKKSNDLSVLLEEYDIGEKK' A
#
# COMPACT_ATOMS: atom_id res chain seq x y z
N MET A 1 0.47 6.21 -23.26
CA MET A 1 1.28 6.41 -22.04
C MET A 1 0.96 7.79 -21.50
N ALA A 2 0.75 7.92 -20.19
CA ALA A 2 0.60 9.22 -19.54
C ALA A 2 1.96 9.66 -18.99
N THR A 3 2.28 10.95 -19.08
CA THR A 3 3.54 11.52 -18.60
C THR A 3 3.25 12.41 -17.40
N ILE A 4 4.03 12.23 -16.33
CA ILE A 4 4.00 13.09 -15.14
C ILE A 4 5.32 13.84 -15.09
N THR A 5 5.25 15.17 -14.96
CA THR A 5 6.42 16.02 -14.78
C THR A 5 6.45 16.52 -13.34
N VAL A 6 7.52 16.22 -12.61
CA VAL A 6 7.72 16.67 -11.24
C VAL A 6 8.86 17.68 -11.22
N ARG A 7 8.62 18.85 -10.62
CA ARG A 7 9.67 19.85 -10.39
C ARG A 7 10.34 19.57 -9.06
N VAL A 8 11.66 19.46 -9.07
CA VAL A 8 12.51 19.20 -7.92
C VAL A 8 13.71 20.15 -7.94
N THR A 9 14.35 20.32 -6.80
CA THR A 9 15.66 20.97 -6.68
C THR A 9 16.77 20.06 -7.21
N GLU A 10 17.97 20.62 -7.44
CA GLU A 10 19.12 19.83 -7.88
C GLU A 10 19.56 18.78 -6.85
N ASP A 11 19.46 19.10 -5.56
CA ASP A 11 19.85 18.20 -4.48
C ASP A 11 18.86 17.04 -4.33
N GLU A 12 17.55 17.32 -4.40
CA GLU A 12 16.52 16.28 -4.42
C GLU A 12 16.69 15.36 -5.63
N LYS A 13 16.99 15.93 -6.81
CA LYS A 13 17.25 15.14 -8.01
C LYS A 13 18.44 14.20 -7.81
N LYS A 14 19.57 14.70 -7.31
CA LYS A 14 20.76 13.87 -7.03
C LYS A 14 20.43 12.76 -6.05
N PHE A 15 19.71 13.09 -4.97
CA PHE A 15 19.30 12.09 -3.98
C PHE A 15 18.45 10.99 -4.62
N LEU A 16 17.43 11.35 -5.42
CA LEU A 16 16.56 10.39 -6.08
C LEU A 16 17.31 9.55 -7.12
N ASP A 17 18.24 10.13 -7.86
CA ASP A 17 19.09 9.41 -8.83
C ASP A 17 19.98 8.38 -8.12
N GLU A 18 20.59 8.73 -6.98
CA GLU A 18 21.39 7.80 -6.17
C GLU A 18 20.53 6.69 -5.55
N MET A 19 19.33 7.01 -5.08
CA MET A 19 18.37 6.01 -4.57
C MET A 19 17.89 5.06 -5.68
N ALA A 20 17.66 5.56 -6.88
CA ALA A 20 17.28 4.73 -8.02
C ALA A 20 18.39 3.74 -8.37
N LYS A 21 19.66 4.20 -8.40
CA LYS A 21 20.83 3.33 -8.58
C LYS A 21 20.97 2.30 -7.47
N PHE A 22 20.77 2.72 -6.22
CA PHE A 22 20.84 1.83 -5.05
C PHE A 22 19.81 0.69 -5.13
N GLU A 23 18.58 0.99 -5.55
CA GLU A 23 17.54 -0.02 -5.76
C GLU A 23 17.66 -0.77 -7.09
N GLY A 24 18.59 -0.40 -7.96
CA GLY A 24 18.75 -1.01 -9.30
C GLY A 24 17.60 -0.72 -10.25
N LYS A 25 16.84 0.36 -10.03
CA LYS A 25 15.63 0.73 -10.79
C LYS A 25 15.84 2.02 -11.59
N SER A 26 14.97 2.25 -12.56
CA SER A 26 14.88 3.58 -13.19
C SER A 26 14.26 4.60 -12.22
N LEU A 27 14.61 5.88 -12.37
CA LEU A 27 14.03 6.95 -11.54
C LEU A 27 12.50 6.98 -11.63
N SER A 28 11.94 6.79 -12.82
CA SER A 28 10.49 6.73 -13.03
C SER A 28 9.85 5.55 -12.30
N GLU A 29 10.52 4.40 -12.29
CA GLU A 29 10.02 3.21 -11.59
C GLU A 29 10.09 3.38 -10.08
N LEU A 30 11.21 3.90 -9.56
CA LEU A 30 11.35 4.25 -8.15
C LEU A 30 10.23 5.19 -7.69
N LEU A 31 10.04 6.30 -8.41
CA LEU A 31 9.00 7.28 -8.08
C LEU A 31 7.60 6.66 -8.14
N LYS A 32 7.32 5.86 -9.17
CA LYS A 32 6.01 5.21 -9.33
C LYS A 32 5.74 4.23 -8.19
N THR A 33 6.65 3.29 -7.93
CA THR A 33 6.41 2.25 -6.91
C THR A 33 6.32 2.88 -5.54
N LYS A 34 7.29 3.70 -5.13
CA LYS A 34 7.31 4.29 -3.79
C LYS A 34 6.11 5.19 -3.51
N THR A 35 5.65 5.94 -4.52
CA THR A 35 4.47 6.79 -4.35
C THR A 35 3.20 5.97 -4.20
N LEU A 36 3.02 4.93 -5.02
CA LEU A 36 1.84 4.07 -4.94
C LEU A 36 1.82 3.27 -3.64
N ASP A 37 2.93 2.64 -3.29
CA ASP A 37 3.08 1.85 -2.06
C ASP A 37 2.75 2.71 -0.83
N ALA A 38 3.31 3.93 -0.74
CA ALA A 38 3.04 4.83 0.39
C ALA A 38 1.58 5.30 0.47
N LEU A 39 0.92 5.47 -0.68
CA LEU A 39 -0.49 5.84 -0.73
C LEU A 39 -1.38 4.66 -0.33
N GLU A 40 -1.05 3.44 -0.77
CA GLU A 40 -1.74 2.21 -0.42
C GLU A 40 -1.62 1.94 1.08
N ASP A 41 -0.41 2.00 1.66
CA ASP A 41 -0.18 1.86 3.10
C ASP A 41 -1.03 2.84 3.92
N THR A 42 -1.12 4.10 3.46
CA THR A 42 -1.92 5.13 4.13
C THR A 42 -3.42 4.85 4.02
N TYR A 43 -3.85 4.33 2.88
CA TYR A 43 -5.25 3.98 2.65
C TYR A 43 -5.64 2.77 3.52
N ASP A 44 -4.83 1.72 3.50
CA ASP A 44 -5.05 0.49 4.28
C ASP A 44 -5.10 0.78 5.78
N ALA A 45 -4.19 1.62 6.29
CA ALA A 45 -4.23 2.06 7.68
C ALA A 45 -5.56 2.73 8.04
N LYS A 46 -6.05 3.65 7.19
CA LYS A 46 -7.34 4.33 7.42
C LYS A 46 -8.53 3.38 7.38
N ILE A 47 -8.54 2.44 6.44
CA ILE A 47 -9.61 1.44 6.34
C ILE A 47 -9.59 0.51 7.56
N GLY A 48 -8.39 0.10 8.00
CA GLY A 48 -8.21 -0.69 9.23
C GLY A 48 -8.74 0.03 10.47
N ASP A 49 -8.42 1.31 10.63
CA ASP A 49 -8.93 2.14 11.73
C ASP A 49 -10.47 2.23 11.70
N LEU A 50 -11.06 2.48 10.53
CA LEU A 50 -12.52 2.56 10.38
C LEU A 50 -13.21 1.22 10.69
N ALA A 51 -12.67 0.12 10.19
CA ALA A 51 -13.20 -1.22 10.46
C ALA A 51 -13.12 -1.55 11.95
N TYR A 52 -12.03 -1.13 12.61
CA TYR A 52 -11.88 -1.30 14.05
C TYR A 52 -12.87 -0.44 14.85
N GLU A 53 -13.08 0.82 14.47
CA GLU A 53 -14.10 1.68 15.10
C GLU A 53 -15.52 1.12 14.94
N GLU A 54 -15.83 0.52 13.79
CA GLU A 54 -17.12 -0.14 13.55
C GLU A 54 -17.29 -1.39 14.40
N TYR A 55 -16.26 -2.24 14.47
CA TYR A 55 -16.23 -3.40 15.36
C TYR A 55 -16.41 -3.00 16.83
N LEU A 56 -15.82 -1.89 17.29
CA LEU A 56 -16.00 -1.42 18.66
C LEU A 56 -17.45 -1.00 18.98
N LYS A 57 -18.22 -0.56 17.98
CA LYS A 57 -19.64 -0.20 18.14
C LYS A 57 -20.54 -1.43 18.27
N ASP A 58 -20.23 -2.50 17.53
CA ASP A 58 -20.95 -3.78 17.58
C ASP A 58 -19.94 -4.94 17.59
N LYS A 59 -19.52 -5.32 18.81
CA LYS A 59 -18.45 -6.31 19.06
C LYS A 59 -18.88 -7.74 18.71
N LYS A 60 -19.10 -8.00 17.44
CA LYS A 60 -19.41 -9.32 16.89
C LYS A 60 -18.14 -9.96 16.38
N SER A 61 -17.84 -11.14 16.93
CA SER A 61 -16.82 -12.04 16.40
C SER A 61 -17.53 -13.16 15.66
N ASN A 62 -17.04 -13.50 14.47
CA ASN A 62 -17.46 -14.70 13.76
C ASN A 62 -16.53 -15.87 14.11
N ASP A 63 -17.02 -17.09 14.00
CA ASP A 63 -16.18 -18.28 14.10
C ASP A 63 -15.19 -18.34 12.94
N LEU A 64 -13.98 -18.83 13.22
CA LEU A 64 -12.89 -18.89 12.24
C LEU A 64 -13.27 -19.70 10.98
N SER A 65 -14.09 -20.74 11.13
CA SER A 65 -14.56 -21.56 10.00
C SER A 65 -15.41 -20.76 9.01
N VAL A 66 -16.21 -19.81 9.50
CA VAL A 66 -17.07 -18.96 8.66
C VAL A 66 -16.20 -17.97 7.86
N LEU A 67 -15.19 -17.38 8.50
CA LEU A 67 -14.24 -16.48 7.83
C LEU A 67 -13.44 -17.22 6.75
N LEU A 68 -12.99 -18.45 7.03
CA LEU A 68 -12.24 -19.26 6.06
C LEU A 68 -13.04 -19.60 4.80
N GLU A 69 -14.35 -19.84 4.93
CA GLU A 69 -15.26 -19.99 3.79
C GLU A 69 -15.49 -18.67 3.04
N GLU A 70 -15.68 -17.56 3.77
CA GLU A 70 -15.93 -16.23 3.18
C GLU A 70 -14.75 -15.74 2.32
N TYR A 71 -13.53 -15.94 2.78
CA TYR A 71 -12.32 -15.52 2.06
C TYR A 71 -11.82 -16.57 1.03
N ASP A 72 -12.51 -17.71 0.88
CA ASP A 72 -12.11 -18.85 0.02
C ASP A 72 -10.68 -19.36 0.31
N ILE A 73 -10.26 -19.32 1.59
CA ILE A 73 -8.93 -19.74 2.07
C ILE A 73 -9.00 -21.12 2.76
N GLY A 74 -10.19 -21.63 3.06
CA GLY A 74 -10.38 -22.96 3.65
C GLY A 74 -10.17 -24.09 2.63
N GLU A 75 -9.41 -25.13 2.99
CA GLU A 75 -9.27 -26.33 2.16
C GLU A 75 -10.65 -26.92 1.83
N LYS A 76 -11.02 -26.90 0.54
CA LYS A 76 -12.12 -27.71 0.01
C LYS A 76 -11.71 -29.17 0.13
N LYS A 77 -12.20 -29.84 1.17
CA LYS A 77 -12.20 -31.30 1.23
C LYS A 77 -13.12 -31.88 0.16
#